data_AF-A0A8S0SJT6-F1
#
_entry.id   AF-A0A8S0SJT6-F1
#
_cell.length_a   1.000
_cell.length_b   1.000
_cell.length_c   1.000
_cell.angle_alpha   90.00
_cell.angle_beta   90.00
_cell.angle_gamma   90.00
#
_symmetry.space_group_name_H-M   'P 1'
#
loop_
_entity.id
_entity.type
_entity.pdbx_description
1 polymer ?
#
loop_
_entity_poly.entity_id
_entity_poly.type
_entity_poly.pdbx_seq_one_letter_code
_entity_poly.pdbx_strand_id
1 'polypeptide(L)'
;MEEDETLATMISEELKNGANQSDNFDTNTLNKEQQYAYNTILHRILNDDSGMFFVDRPGGTSKIYLYKALLAAVRSRNLIALATSSFGVVASLLLGGRIAHSRFKIPLEITDDVGCLISK
;
A
#
# COMPACT_ATOMS: atom_id res chain seq x y z
N MET A 1 3.60 1.54 -24.88
CA MET A 1 2.28 2.16 -25.09
C MET A 1 1.32 1.73 -23.97
N GLU A 2 1.23 0.43 -23.69
CA GLU A 2 0.34 -0.14 -22.65
C GLU A 2 0.79 0.14 -21.20
N GLU A 3 2.09 0.17 -20.91
CA GLU A 3 2.62 0.47 -19.56
C GLU A 3 2.43 1.94 -19.14
N ASP A 4 2.62 2.88 -20.07
CA ASP A 4 2.50 4.33 -19.83
C ASP A 4 1.04 4.75 -19.59
N GLU A 5 0.11 4.16 -20.35
CA GLU A 5 -1.34 4.31 -20.11
C GLU A 5 -1.75 3.69 -18.77
N THR A 6 -1.16 2.55 -18.41
CA THR A 6 -1.42 1.91 -17.10
C THR A 6 -0.90 2.77 -15.95
N LEU A 7 0.29 3.39 -16.07
CA LEU A 7 0.81 4.31 -15.07
C LEU A 7 -0.06 5.57 -14.93
N ALA A 8 -0.47 6.16 -16.06
CA ALA A 8 -1.32 7.34 -16.08
C ALA A 8 -2.69 7.09 -15.42
N THR A 9 -3.28 5.90 -15.64
CA THR A 9 -4.51 5.50 -14.96
C THR A 9 -4.31 5.33 -13.45
N MET A 10 -3.22 4.69 -13.00
CA MET A 10 -2.91 4.56 -11.57
C MET A 10 -2.74 5.91 -10.88
N ILE A 11 -2.04 6.85 -11.52
CA ILE A 11 -1.85 8.22 -11.02
C ILE A 11 -3.21 8.94 -10.90
N SER A 12 -4.03 8.84 -11.94
CA SER A 12 -5.36 9.47 -11.97
C SER A 12 -6.30 8.90 -10.91
N GLU A 13 -6.21 7.60 -10.62
CA GLU A 13 -6.96 6.96 -9.54
C GLU A 13 -6.51 7.48 -8.17
N GLU A 14 -5.20 7.63 -7.92
CA GLU A 14 -4.73 8.16 -6.64
C GLU A 14 -5.08 9.63 -6.41
N LEU A 15 -5.04 10.46 -7.46
CA LEU A 15 -5.47 11.86 -7.36
C LEU A 15 -6.94 11.98 -6.94
N LYS A 16 -7.80 11.04 -7.36
CA LYS A 16 -9.20 10.97 -6.91
C LYS A 16 -9.34 10.50 -5.46
N ASN A 17 -8.43 9.66 -4.99
CA ASN A 17 -8.43 9.17 -3.60
C ASN A 17 -8.04 10.26 -2.60
N GLY A 18 -7.06 11.11 -2.95
CA GLY A 18 -6.59 12.21 -2.08
C GLY A 18 -7.62 13.29 -1.78
N ALA A 19 -8.60 13.50 -2.66
CA ALA A 19 -9.64 14.51 -2.50
C ALA A 19 -10.75 14.14 -1.49
N ASN A 20 -10.87 12.86 -1.12
CA ASN A 20 -12.09 12.34 -0.47
C ASN A 20 -11.92 11.80 0.96
N GLN A 21 -10.70 11.77 1.52
CA GLN A 21 -10.49 11.34 2.92
C GLN A 21 -9.07 11.68 3.40
N SER A 22 -8.95 12.66 4.29
CA SER A 22 -7.75 12.86 5.11
C SER A 22 -7.88 12.01 6.37
N ASP A 23 -7.31 10.81 6.39
CA ASP A 23 -7.07 10.12 7.66
C ASP A 23 -6.00 10.93 8.41
N ASN A 24 -6.43 11.71 9.40
CA ASN A 24 -5.50 12.43 10.25
C ASN A 24 -4.87 11.41 11.21
N PHE A 25 -3.67 10.93 10.85
CA PHE A 25 -2.99 9.89 11.58
C PHE A 25 -2.07 10.50 12.65
N ASP A 26 -2.38 10.28 13.93
CA ASP A 26 -1.54 10.75 15.02
C ASP A 26 -0.29 9.88 15.16
N THR A 27 0.85 10.41 14.72
CA THR A 27 2.15 9.74 14.78
C THR A 27 2.65 9.46 16.21
N ASN A 28 2.07 10.09 17.24
CA ASN A 28 2.45 9.88 18.64
C ASN A 28 2.04 8.51 19.20
N THR A 29 1.19 7.79 18.47
CA THR A 29 0.72 6.45 18.82
C THR A 29 1.66 5.34 18.35
N LEU A 30 2.66 5.66 17.52
CA LEU A 30 3.63 4.70 17.02
C LEU A 30 4.59 4.30 18.13
N ASN A 31 4.91 3.00 18.22
CA ASN A 31 6.00 2.56 19.10
C ASN A 31 7.37 3.02 18.54
N LYS A 32 8.42 2.95 19.38
CA LYS A 32 9.76 3.44 19.02
C LYS A 32 10.30 2.89 17.70
N GLU A 33 10.10 1.60 17.43
CA GLU A 33 10.58 0.94 16.21
C GLU A 33 9.78 1.38 14.98
N GLN A 34 8.44 1.46 15.11
CA GLN A 34 7.58 1.97 14.06
C GLN A 34 7.89 3.45 13.76
N GLN A 35 8.16 4.25 14.79
CA GLN A 35 8.48 5.65 14.63
C GLN A 35 9.85 5.85 13.96
N TYR A 36 10.83 5.00 14.29
CA TYR A 36 12.11 4.96 13.58
C TYR A 36 11.92 4.63 12.09
N ALA A 37 11.17 3.58 11.77
CA ALA A 37 10.88 3.21 10.39
C ALA A 37 10.10 4.30 9.65
N TYR A 38 9.07 4.86 10.29
CA TYR A 38 8.26 5.96 9.77
C TYR A 38 9.12 7.16 9.39
N ASN A 39 9.94 7.65 10.33
CA ASN A 39 10.80 8.81 10.11
C ASN A 39 11.83 8.53 9.00
N THR A 40 12.43 7.34 8.99
CA THR A 40 13.44 6.97 7.99
C THR A 40 12.86 6.95 6.58
N ILE A 41 11.69 6.31 6.41
CA ILE A 41 11.03 6.20 5.11
C ILE A 41 10.51 7.58 4.67
N LEU A 42 9.85 8.32 5.56
CA LEU A 42 9.30 9.63 5.24
C LEU A 42 10.40 10.63 4.89
N HIS A 43 11.50 10.66 5.64
CA HIS A 43 12.65 11.52 5.33
C HIS A 43 13.18 11.27 3.91
N ARG A 44 13.30 10.00 3.51
CA ARG A 44 13.77 9.63 2.18
C ARG A 44 12.81 10.06 1.07
N ILE A 45 11.50 9.89 1.29
CA ILE A 45 10.46 10.37 0.36
C ILE A 45 10.54 11.88 0.19
N LEU A 46 10.74 12.63 1.29
CA LEU A 46 10.76 14.10 1.25
C LEU A 46 12.03 14.68 0.62
N ASN A 47 13.13 13.92 0.62
CA ASN A 47 14.36 14.29 -0.05
C ASN A 47 14.39 13.87 -1.53
N ASP A 48 13.31 13.27 -2.04
CA ASP A 48 13.24 12.71 -3.39
C ASP A 48 14.31 11.63 -3.66
N ASP A 49 14.73 10.93 -2.61
CA ASP A 49 15.72 9.87 -2.67
C ASP A 49 15.03 8.54 -3.00
N SER A 50 15.41 7.92 -4.13
CA SER A 50 14.93 6.57 -4.46
C SER A 50 15.41 5.54 -3.43
N GLY A 51 14.57 4.55 -3.08
CA GLY A 51 14.94 3.50 -2.14
C GLY A 51 13.90 2.39 -1.98
N MET A 52 14.34 1.23 -1.47
CA MET A 52 13.49 0.09 -1.14
C MET A 52 13.69 -0.30 0.33
N PHE A 53 12.59 -0.56 1.04
CA PHE A 53 12.59 -0.92 2.45
C PHE A 53 11.81 -2.20 2.68
N PHE A 54 12.33 -3.07 3.55
CA PHE A 54 11.60 -4.24 4.04
C PHE A 54 11.38 -4.09 5.55
N VAL A 55 10.12 -4.09 5.97
CA VAL A 55 9.75 -3.99 7.39
C VAL A 55 9.32 -5.36 7.87
N ASP A 56 10.18 -6.00 8.66
CA ASP A 56 9.86 -7.26 9.31
C ASP A 56 9.53 -7.10 10.79
N ARG A 57 8.53 -7.86 11.24
CA ARG A 57 8.01 -7.87 12.61
C ARG A 57 7.16 -9.13 12.77
N PRO A 58 7.47 -10.02 13.72
CA PRO A 58 6.61 -11.15 14.04
C PRO A 58 5.30 -10.64 14.69
N GLY A 59 4.14 -11.09 14.19
CA GLY A 59 2.82 -10.73 14.72
C GLY A 59 2.07 -9.61 13.96
N GLY A 60 0.75 -9.78 13.85
CA GLY A 60 -0.18 -9.00 13.01
C GLY A 60 -0.42 -7.53 13.38
N THR A 61 -1.23 -6.86 12.52
CA THR A 61 -1.82 -5.49 12.51
C THR A 61 -0.88 -4.29 12.75
N SER A 62 0.18 -4.42 13.53
CA SER A 62 1.16 -3.37 13.82
C SER A 62 1.90 -2.86 12.58
N LYS A 63 2.20 -3.74 11.60
CA LYS A 63 2.76 -3.32 10.30
C LYS A 63 1.76 -2.49 9.49
N ILE A 64 0.49 -2.90 9.48
CA ILE A 64 -0.58 -2.20 8.77
C ILE A 64 -0.75 -0.79 9.34
N TYR A 65 -0.61 -0.64 10.67
CA TYR A 65 -0.68 0.65 11.32
C TYR A 65 0.42 1.63 10.83
N LEU A 66 1.67 1.15 10.73
CA LEU A 66 2.77 1.93 10.15
C LEU A 66 2.48 2.35 8.70
N TYR A 67 1.98 1.43 7.87
CA TYR A 67 1.66 1.72 6.48
C TYR A 67 0.52 2.74 6.33
N LYS A 68 -0.49 2.69 7.21
CA LYS A 68 -1.54 3.71 7.28
C LYS A 68 -0.95 5.09 7.59
N ALA A 69 -0.04 5.17 8.56
CA ALA A 69 0.63 6.40 8.94
C ALA A 69 1.40 7.02 7.76
N LEU A 70 2.21 6.20 7.07
CA LEU A 70 2.98 6.63 5.92
C LEU A 70 2.07 7.10 4.78
N LEU A 71 1.03 6.32 4.48
CA LEU A 71 0.10 6.61 3.40
C LEU A 71 -0.63 7.94 3.64
N ALA A 72 -1.12 8.16 4.87
CA ALA A 72 -1.75 9.41 5.27
C ALA A 72 -0.78 10.59 5.17
N ALA A 73 0.46 10.44 5.65
CA ALA A 73 1.45 11.51 5.67
C ALA A 73 1.96 11.92 4.28
N VAL A 74 2.06 10.97 3.35
CA VAL A 74 2.45 11.25 1.97
C VAL A 74 1.29 11.91 1.21
N ARG A 75 0.08 11.36 1.33
CA ARG A 75 -1.10 11.91 0.64
C ARG A 75 -1.53 13.27 1.17
N SER A 76 -1.38 13.55 2.47
CA SER A 76 -1.67 14.88 3.04
C SER A 76 -0.74 15.98 2.52
N ARG A 77 0.40 15.60 1.94
CA ARG A 77 1.34 16.49 1.26
C ARG A 77 1.10 16.57 -0.26
N ASN A 78 -0.03 16.05 -0.74
CA ASN A 78 -0.39 15.95 -2.16
C ASN A 78 0.60 15.12 -3.00
N LEU A 79 1.34 14.20 -2.37
CA LEU A 79 2.20 13.25 -3.05
C LEU A 79 1.42 11.96 -3.37
N ILE A 80 1.88 11.23 -4.39
CA ILE A 80 1.24 9.99 -4.84
C ILE A 80 1.80 8.81 -4.03
N ALA A 81 0.90 8.03 -3.43
CA ALA A 81 1.25 6.81 -2.72
C ALA A 81 0.28 5.68 -3.09
N LEU A 82 0.80 4.63 -3.74
CA LEU A 82 0.04 3.45 -4.14
C LEU A 82 0.07 2.41 -3.02
N ALA A 83 -1.09 2.10 -2.45
CA ALA A 83 -1.22 1.05 -1.45
C ALA A 83 -1.63 -0.27 -2.11
N THR A 84 -0.86 -1.34 -1.91
CA THR A 84 -1.15 -2.63 -2.54
C THR A 84 -0.85 -3.79 -1.60
N SER A 85 -1.66 -4.86 -1.66
CA SER A 85 -1.45 -6.09 -0.90
C SER A 85 -1.72 -7.33 -1.75
N SER A 86 -1.12 -8.47 -1.43
CA SER A 86 -1.46 -9.76 -2.04
C SER A 86 -2.82 -10.30 -1.56
N PHE A 87 -3.31 -9.83 -0.39
CA PHE A 87 -4.55 -10.30 0.22
C PHE A 87 -5.62 -9.21 0.20
N GLY A 88 -6.85 -9.58 -0.19
CA GLY A 88 -7.99 -8.67 -0.22
C GLY A 88 -8.29 -8.01 1.13
N VAL A 89 -8.23 -8.79 2.22
CA VAL A 89 -8.50 -8.28 3.58
C VAL A 89 -7.52 -7.17 3.98
N VAL A 90 -6.24 -7.32 3.64
CA VAL A 90 -5.21 -6.30 3.96
C VAL A 90 -5.33 -5.10 3.03
N ALA A 91 -5.64 -5.31 1.75
CA ALA A 91 -5.91 -4.22 0.81
C ALA A 91 -7.06 -3.33 1.31
N SER A 92 -8.17 -3.92 1.76
CA SER A 92 -9.32 -3.18 2.31
C SER A 92 -9.02 -2.42 3.60
N LEU A 93 -7.98 -2.81 4.35
CA LEU A 93 -7.56 -2.08 5.54
C LEU A 93 -6.76 -0.82 5.21
N LEU A 94 -6.17 -0.71 4.02
CA LEU A 94 -5.41 0.46 3.59
C LEU A 94 -6.34 1.38 2.80
N LEU A 95 -6.34 2.68 3.10
CA LEU A 95 -7.12 3.65 2.33
C LEU A 95 -6.72 3.61 0.85
N GLY A 96 -7.68 3.43 -0.05
CA GLY A 96 -7.40 3.29 -1.48
C GLY A 96 -6.53 2.07 -1.82
N GLY A 97 -6.39 1.11 -0.89
CA GLY A 97 -5.63 -0.11 -1.11
C GLY A 97 -6.29 -1.02 -2.14
N ARG A 98 -5.46 -1.66 -2.98
CA ARG A 98 -5.90 -2.65 -3.97
C ARG A 98 -5.10 -3.94 -3.88
N ILE A 99 -5.61 -4.99 -4.51
CA ILE A 99 -4.88 -6.27 -4.56
C ILE A 99 -3.82 -6.19 -5.67
N ALA A 100 -2.64 -6.74 -5.45
CA ALA A 100 -1.51 -6.69 -6.38
C ALA A 100 -1.86 -7.22 -7.78
N HIS A 101 -2.56 -8.36 -7.85
CA HIS A 101 -2.93 -8.96 -9.13
C HIS A 101 -3.82 -8.02 -9.97
N SER A 102 -4.81 -7.39 -9.34
CA SER A 102 -5.73 -6.50 -10.05
C SER A 102 -5.12 -5.14 -10.34
N ARG A 103 -4.22 -4.66 -9.46
CA ARG A 103 -3.53 -3.38 -9.65
C ARG A 103 -2.50 -3.44 -10.77
N PHE A 104 -1.68 -4.49 -10.81
CA PHE A 104 -0.58 -4.62 -11.76
C PHE A 104 -0.92 -5.53 -12.95
N LYS A 105 -2.17 -6.01 -13.05
CA LYS A 105 -2.64 -6.94 -14.10
C LYS A 105 -1.73 -8.18 -14.21
N ILE A 106 -1.30 -8.73 -13.08
CA ILE A 106 -0.40 -9.90 -13.05
C ILE A 106 -1.20 -11.10 -13.59
N PRO A 107 -0.73 -11.78 -14.65
CA PRO A 107 -1.39 -12.97 -15.17
C PRO A 107 -1.48 -14.06 -14.09
N LEU A 108 -2.66 -14.67 -13.96
CA LEU A 108 -2.81 -15.87 -13.13
C LEU A 108 -2.65 -17.09 -14.04
N GLU A 109 -1.56 -17.82 -13.88
CA GLU A 109 -1.41 -19.13 -14.52
C GLU A 109 -2.28 -20.13 -13.76
N ILE A 110 -3.38 -20.55 -14.39
CA ILE A 110 -4.26 -21.60 -13.85
C ILE A 110 -3.76 -22.93 -14.41
N THR A 111 -3.12 -23.75 -13.58
CA THR A 111 -2.86 -25.15 -13.92
C THR A 111 -4.12 -25.97 -13.64
N ASP A 112 -4.61 -26.72 -14.63
CA ASP A 112 -5.89 -27.45 -14.62
C ASP A 112 -6.04 -28.53 -13.51
N ASP A 113 -5.01 -28.76 -12.70
CA ASP A 113 -4.95 -29.86 -11.71
C ASP A 113 -5.31 -29.45 -10.26
N VAL A 114 -5.60 -28.17 -10.00
CA VAL A 114 -5.95 -27.68 -8.65
C VAL A 114 -7.46 -27.40 -8.52
N GLY A 115 -8.23 -28.48 -8.45
CA GLY A 115 -9.65 -28.43 -8.07
C GLY A 115 -9.83 -28.64 -6.58
N CYS A 116 -10.49 -27.70 -5.88
CA CYS A 116 -10.96 -27.93 -4.52
C CYS A 116 -12.25 -28.75 -4.59
N LEU A 117 -12.14 -30.07 -4.46
CA LEU A 117 -13.29 -30.98 -4.41
C LEU A 117 -13.95 -30.88 -3.02
N ILE A 118 -15.05 -30.13 -2.94
CA ILE A 118 -15.90 -30.12 -1.75
C ILE A 118 -16.91 -31.26 -1.89
N SER A 119 -16.73 -32.32 -1.12
CA SER A 119 -17.70 -33.42 -1.02
C SER A 119 -18.95 -32.95 -0.27
N LYS A 120 -20.12 -33.42 -0.73
CA LYS A 120 -21.45 -33.09 -0.19
C LYS A 120 -21.79 -33.88 1.08
#